data_AF-T1HPG6-F1
#
_entry.id   AF-T1HPG6-F1
#
_cell.length_a   1.000
_cell.length_b   1.000
_cell.length_c   1.000
_cell.angle_alpha   90.00
_cell.angle_beta   90.00
_cell.angle_gamma   90.00
#
_symmetry.space_group_name_H-M   'P 1'
#
loop_
_entity.id
_entity.type
_entity.pdbx_description
1 polymer ?
#
loop_
_entity_poly.entity_id
_entity_poly.type
_entity_poly.pdbx_seq_one_letter_code
_entity_poly.pdbx_strand_id
1 'polypeptide(L)'
;MFVNGNNTHNQKGKLTFISVGSKFQTQLGELMDKLKSTGTSFVRCIKPNQNMVDHQFEGGSILSQLQCSGMTSVIELMQQGFPSRTQFTDLYKMYSSFLPPELARLDPRLFCKALFHALGLSENDYRFGVSKVFFRPGKFAEFDALLRSDPENLAQMVAKVRKWLLVSRWKKAQWCALSVIKLDRKFNIESIAILMYRKRLGCI
;
A
#
# COMPACT_ATOMS: atom_id res chain seq x y z
N MET A 1 26.03 17.05 -44.94
CA MET A 1 26.66 18.18 -45.67
C MET A 1 25.57 18.99 -46.32
N PHE A 2 25.21 20.16 -45.80
CA PHE A 2 24.78 21.31 -46.61
C PHE A 2 25.10 22.58 -45.80
N VAL A 3 25.67 23.54 -46.50
CA VAL A 3 26.59 24.59 -46.04
C VAL A 3 25.84 25.87 -45.69
N ASN A 4 26.36 26.58 -44.67
CA ASN A 4 25.99 27.93 -44.27
C ASN A 4 26.07 28.92 -45.43
N GLY A 5 24.96 29.55 -45.77
CA GLY A 5 24.91 30.77 -46.58
C GLY A 5 24.77 31.99 -45.67
N ASN A 6 25.85 32.74 -45.51
CA ASN A 6 25.83 34.07 -44.91
C ASN A 6 24.89 34.99 -45.70
N ASN A 7 23.88 35.54 -45.02
CA ASN A 7 23.15 36.70 -45.54
C ASN A 7 23.12 37.78 -44.46
N THR A 8 24.09 38.69 -44.59
CA THR A 8 24.16 39.97 -43.88
C THR A 8 22.98 40.83 -44.32
N HIS A 9 21.91 40.88 -43.53
CA HIS A 9 20.83 41.83 -43.76
C HIS A 9 20.43 42.50 -42.44
N ASN A 10 20.84 43.77 -42.32
CA ASN A 10 20.27 44.83 -41.49
C ASN A 10 19.92 44.50 -40.02
N GLN A 11 20.79 44.94 -39.13
CA GLN A 11 20.43 45.27 -37.74
C GLN A 11 19.43 46.44 -37.73
N LYS A 12 18.15 46.16 -37.95
CA LYS A 12 17.06 46.95 -37.36
C LYS A 12 16.57 46.12 -36.20
N GLY A 13 16.67 46.65 -34.98
CA GLY A 13 16.27 45.96 -33.75
C GLY A 13 14.91 45.31 -33.90
N LYS A 14 14.92 44.00 -34.21
CA LYS A 14 13.71 43.21 -34.32
C LYS A 14 13.27 43.00 -32.89
N LEU A 15 12.52 43.96 -32.35
CA LEU A 15 11.71 43.75 -31.16
C LEU A 15 10.85 42.53 -31.50
N THR A 16 11.30 41.37 -31.04
CA THR A 16 10.55 40.13 -31.15
C THR A 16 9.26 40.40 -30.41
N PHE A 17 8.17 40.60 -31.15
CA PHE A 17 6.86 40.80 -30.57
C PHE A 17 6.45 39.46 -29.96
N ILE A 18 6.87 39.22 -28.72
CA ILE A 18 6.50 38.04 -27.95
C ILE A 18 5.04 38.23 -27.57
N SER A 19 4.18 37.35 -28.06
CA SER A 19 2.76 37.40 -27.72
C SER A 19 2.57 37.13 -26.22
N VAL A 20 1.49 37.70 -25.65
CA VAL A 20 1.12 37.45 -24.24
C VAL A 20 0.96 35.95 -23.98
N GLY A 21 0.42 35.20 -24.95
CA GLY A 21 0.29 33.74 -24.87
C GLY A 21 1.65 33.02 -24.79
N SER A 22 2.62 33.43 -25.60
CA SER A 22 3.98 32.86 -25.55
C SER A 22 4.67 33.14 -24.22
N LYS A 23 4.49 34.35 -23.66
CA LYS A 23 5.01 34.69 -22.33
C LYS A 23 4.37 33.84 -21.22
N PHE A 24 3.03 33.67 -21.26
CA PHE A 24 2.31 32.84 -20.29
C PHE A 24 2.75 31.38 -20.36
N GLN A 25 2.92 30.82 -21.57
CA GLN A 25 3.37 29.44 -21.77
C GLN A 25 4.76 29.21 -21.16
N THR A 26 5.71 30.12 -21.42
CA THR A 26 7.06 30.02 -20.85
C THR A 26 7.03 30.07 -19.32
N GLN A 27 6.30 31.03 -18.75
CA GLN A 27 6.17 31.17 -17.29
C GLN A 27 5.50 29.96 -16.64
N LEU A 28 4.46 29.39 -17.28
CA LEU A 28 3.81 28.17 -16.81
C LEU A 28 4.77 26.97 -16.87
N GLY A 29 5.59 26.86 -17.93
CA GLY A 29 6.63 25.83 -18.04
C GLY A 29 7.64 25.89 -16.89
N GLU A 30 8.19 27.08 -16.63
CA GLU A 30 9.11 27.30 -15.52
C GLU A 30 8.50 26.96 -14.15
N LEU A 31 7.22 27.28 -13.94
CA LEU A 31 6.49 26.91 -12.73
C LEU A 31 6.34 25.38 -12.60
N MET A 32 5.95 24.71 -13.69
CA MET A 32 5.78 23.25 -13.69
C MET A 32 7.09 22.53 -13.40
N ASP A 33 8.23 23.02 -13.88
CA ASP A 33 9.53 22.41 -13.61
C ASP A 33 9.95 22.57 -12.15
N LYS A 34 9.65 23.72 -11.52
CA LYS A 34 9.84 23.93 -10.07
C LYS A 34 8.95 23.03 -9.22
N LEU A 35 7.69 22.82 -9.63
CA LEU A 35 6.79 21.92 -8.93
C LEU A 35 7.22 20.45 -9.05
N LYS A 36 7.78 20.04 -10.19
CA LYS A 36 8.32 18.68 -10.37
C LYS A 36 9.59 18.42 -9.57
N SER A 37 10.42 19.44 -9.34
CA SER A 37 11.66 19.30 -8.57
C SER A 37 11.45 19.36 -7.05
N THR A 38 10.24 19.66 -6.59
CA THR A 38 9.88 19.79 -5.17
C THR A 38 8.84 18.75 -4.75
N GLY A 39 8.74 18.48 -3.45
CA GLY A 39 7.64 17.69 -2.90
C GLY A 39 6.34 18.50 -2.95
N THR A 40 5.29 17.94 -3.55
CA THR A 40 4.00 18.64 -3.71
C THR A 40 2.98 18.21 -2.66
N SER A 41 2.24 19.18 -2.13
CA SER A 41 1.07 18.95 -1.28
C SER A 41 -0.16 19.53 -1.98
N PHE A 42 -1.21 18.72 -2.10
CA PHE A 42 -2.44 19.13 -2.78
C PHE A 42 -3.52 19.47 -1.77
N VAL A 43 -3.99 20.72 -1.77
CA VAL A 43 -5.14 21.18 -0.99
C VAL A 43 -6.27 21.51 -1.96
N ARG A 44 -7.46 20.93 -1.74
CA ARG A 44 -8.66 21.17 -2.55
C ARG A 44 -9.67 21.95 -1.73
N CYS A 45 -9.99 23.16 -2.17
CA CYS A 45 -11.02 23.98 -1.54
C CYS A 45 -12.39 23.64 -2.14
N ILE A 46 -13.41 23.49 -1.30
CA ILE A 46 -14.79 23.20 -1.70
C ILE A 46 -15.69 24.29 -1.13
N LYS A 47 -16.52 24.89 -1.99
CA LYS A 47 -17.53 25.88 -1.60
C LYS A 47 -18.83 25.14 -1.21
N PRO A 48 -19.30 25.24 0.05
CA PRO A 48 -20.42 24.43 0.54
C PRO A 48 -21.79 24.89 0.04
N ASN A 49 -21.96 26.18 -0.25
CA ASN A 49 -23.19 26.77 -0.79
C ASN A 49 -22.86 28.06 -1.55
N GLN A 50 -23.70 28.46 -2.51
CA GLN A 50 -23.43 29.66 -3.31
C GLN A 50 -23.60 30.97 -2.53
N ASN A 51 -24.50 30.98 -1.53
CA ASN A 51 -24.93 32.16 -0.78
C ASN A 51 -23.94 32.62 0.31
N MET A 52 -22.85 31.88 0.53
CA MET A 52 -21.86 32.14 1.58
C MET A 52 -22.43 32.15 3.00
N VAL A 53 -23.47 31.33 3.25
CA VAL A 53 -24.11 31.20 4.56
C VAL A 53 -23.48 30.04 5.33
N ASP A 54 -23.31 30.20 6.64
CA ASP A 54 -22.82 29.14 7.52
C ASP A 54 -23.83 27.98 7.64
N HIS A 55 -23.32 26.78 7.92
CA HIS A 55 -24.13 25.56 8.12
C HIS A 55 -25.08 25.16 6.97
N GLN A 56 -25.03 25.82 5.82
CA GLN A 56 -25.79 25.48 4.63
C GLN A 56 -24.96 24.58 3.70
N PHE A 57 -25.49 23.41 3.36
CA PHE A 57 -24.83 22.40 2.52
C PHE A 57 -25.64 22.16 1.23
N GLU A 58 -25.03 22.45 0.08
CA GLU A 58 -25.63 22.27 -1.24
C GLU A 58 -24.95 21.12 -1.99
N GLY A 59 -25.46 19.91 -1.80
CA GLY A 59 -24.83 18.68 -2.29
C GLY A 59 -24.61 18.63 -3.80
N GLY A 60 -25.53 19.18 -4.61
CA GLY A 60 -25.40 19.23 -6.06
C GLY A 60 -24.20 20.06 -6.52
N SER A 61 -24.07 21.28 -6.00
CA SER A 61 -22.94 22.18 -6.28
C SER A 61 -21.60 21.56 -5.84
N ILE A 62 -21.57 20.93 -4.67
CA ILE A 62 -20.37 20.27 -4.16
C ILE A 62 -19.98 19.07 -5.04
N LEU A 63 -20.94 18.25 -5.46
CA LEU A 63 -20.68 17.11 -6.34
C LEU A 63 -20.07 17.57 -7.67
N SER A 64 -20.62 18.62 -8.28
CA SER A 64 -20.05 19.20 -9.50
C SER A 64 -18.62 19.69 -9.29
N GLN A 65 -18.32 20.35 -8.16
CA GLN A 65 -16.95 20.78 -7.82
C GLN A 65 -15.99 19.58 -7.67
N LEU A 66 -16.42 18.49 -7.04
CA LEU A 66 -15.61 17.27 -6.89
C LEU A 66 -15.33 16.60 -8.25
N GLN A 67 -16.32 16.58 -9.14
CA GLN A 67 -16.15 16.08 -10.50
C GLN A 67 -15.17 16.96 -11.31
N CYS A 68 -15.38 18.28 -11.32
CA CYS A 68 -14.52 19.23 -12.05
C CYS A 68 -13.09 19.29 -11.52
N SER A 69 -12.88 19.04 -10.22
CA SER A 69 -11.53 18.98 -9.63
C SER A 69 -10.81 17.65 -9.85
N GLY A 70 -11.48 16.67 -10.49
CA GLY A 70 -10.94 15.34 -10.77
C GLY A 70 -10.93 14.40 -9.57
N MET A 71 -11.59 14.75 -8.46
CA MET A 71 -11.59 13.94 -7.24
C MET A 71 -12.27 12.58 -7.46
N THR A 72 -13.32 12.53 -8.26
CA THR A 72 -14.00 11.27 -8.61
C THR A 72 -13.05 10.33 -9.36
N SER A 73 -12.29 10.83 -10.34
CA SER A 73 -11.31 10.04 -11.09
C SER A 73 -10.16 9.56 -10.21
N VAL A 74 -9.74 10.35 -9.22
CA VAL A 74 -8.74 9.92 -8.22
C VAL A 74 -9.29 8.76 -7.38
N ILE A 75 -10.55 8.85 -6.94
CA ILE A 75 -11.19 7.76 -6.18
C ILE A 75 -11.30 6.49 -7.02
N GLU A 76 -11.70 6.60 -8.30
CA GLU A 76 -11.78 5.48 -9.24
C GLU A 76 -10.41 4.81 -9.43
N LEU A 77 -9.34 5.60 -9.60
CA LEU A 77 -7.97 5.08 -9.67
C LEU A 77 -7.58 4.36 -8.37
N MET A 78 -7.95 4.90 -7.21
CA MET A 78 -7.70 4.25 -5.92
C MET A 78 -8.44 2.91 -5.76
N GLN A 79 -9.64 2.77 -6.36
CA GLN A 79 -10.41 1.53 -6.32
C GLN A 79 -9.75 0.39 -7.11
N GLN A 80 -8.92 0.69 -8.12
CA GLN A 80 -8.16 -0.35 -8.83
C GLN A 80 -7.10 -1.02 -7.94
N GLY A 81 -6.68 -0.35 -6.86
CA GLY A 81 -5.76 -0.87 -5.86
C GLY A 81 -6.45 -1.48 -4.64
N PHE A 82 -5.99 -1.06 -3.47
CA PHE A 82 -6.52 -1.47 -2.17
C PHE A 82 -6.95 -0.23 -1.37
N PRO A 83 -8.18 0.26 -1.58
CA PRO A 83 -8.65 1.50 -0.97
C PRO A 83 -8.86 1.37 0.54
N SER A 84 -9.32 0.20 1.00
CA SER A 84 -9.58 -0.06 2.41
C SER A 84 -8.33 -0.62 3.10
N ARG A 85 -7.90 0.05 4.18
CA ARG A 85 -6.67 -0.26 4.91
C ARG A 85 -6.92 -0.20 6.40
N THR A 86 -6.61 -1.28 7.10
CA THR A 86 -6.86 -1.37 8.55
C THR A 86 -5.64 -1.93 9.26
N GLN A 87 -5.28 -1.36 10.42
CA GLN A 87 -4.18 -1.90 11.21
C GLN A 87 -4.57 -3.24 11.83
N PHE A 88 -3.58 -4.11 12.05
CA PHE A 88 -3.82 -5.38 12.72
C PHE A 88 -4.41 -5.20 14.12
N THR A 89 -3.94 -4.18 14.85
CA THR A 89 -4.42 -3.84 16.19
C THR A 89 -5.89 -3.43 16.20
N ASP A 90 -6.32 -2.68 15.20
CA ASP A 90 -7.69 -2.18 15.11
C ASP A 90 -8.64 -3.32 14.77
N LEU A 91 -8.27 -4.16 13.79
CA LEU A 91 -9.00 -5.40 13.49
C LEU A 91 -9.12 -6.30 14.74
N TYR A 92 -8.01 -6.52 15.42
CA TYR A 92 -8.00 -7.33 16.63
C TYR A 92 -8.94 -6.77 17.70
N LYS A 93 -8.91 -5.46 17.98
CA LYS A 93 -9.79 -4.83 18.97
C LYS A 93 -11.27 -4.90 18.59
N MET A 94 -11.59 -4.75 17.31
CA MET A 94 -12.97 -4.83 16.83
C MET A 94 -13.56 -6.23 17.00
N TYR A 95 -12.74 -7.27 16.87
CA TYR A 95 -13.23 -8.65 16.77
C TYR A 95 -12.84 -9.57 17.93
N SER A 96 -11.99 -9.13 18.85
CA SER A 96 -11.55 -9.95 19.99
C SER A 96 -12.70 -10.34 20.92
N SER A 97 -13.70 -9.49 21.07
CA SER A 97 -14.90 -9.74 21.90
C SER A 97 -15.79 -10.85 21.34
N PHE A 98 -15.82 -11.01 20.02
CA PHE A 98 -16.62 -12.03 19.34
C PHE A 98 -15.92 -13.38 19.32
N LEU A 99 -14.68 -13.49 19.81
CA LEU A 99 -13.90 -14.71 19.68
C LEU A 99 -13.54 -15.31 21.03
N PRO A 100 -13.33 -16.65 21.09
CA PRO A 100 -12.91 -17.30 22.31
C PRO A 100 -11.60 -16.72 22.86
N PRO A 101 -11.41 -16.74 24.19
CA PRO A 101 -10.26 -16.12 24.85
C PRO A 101 -8.90 -16.68 24.39
N GLU A 102 -8.86 -17.93 23.93
CA GLU A 102 -7.66 -18.54 23.36
C GLU A 102 -7.19 -17.88 22.07
N LEU A 103 -8.13 -17.50 21.18
CA LEU A 103 -7.82 -16.79 19.94
C LEU A 103 -7.54 -15.31 20.21
N ALA A 104 -8.25 -14.73 21.18
CA ALA A 104 -7.99 -13.38 21.63
C ALA A 104 -6.58 -13.23 22.20
N ARG A 105 -5.91 -14.26 22.74
CA ARG A 105 -4.53 -14.12 23.23
C ARG A 105 -3.44 -14.10 22.15
N LEU A 106 -3.80 -14.25 20.88
CA LEU A 106 -2.83 -14.28 19.79
C LEU A 106 -2.29 -12.87 19.46
N ASP A 107 -1.07 -12.82 18.95
CA ASP A 107 -0.53 -11.61 18.32
C ASP A 107 -1.48 -11.09 17.22
N PRO A 108 -1.76 -9.77 17.14
CA PRO A 108 -2.74 -9.22 16.20
C PRO A 108 -2.52 -9.62 14.74
N ARG A 109 -1.26 -9.77 14.31
CA ARG A 109 -0.96 -10.17 12.93
C ARG A 109 -1.24 -11.65 12.71
N LEU A 110 -0.86 -12.50 13.66
CA LEU A 110 -1.17 -13.93 13.60
C LEU A 110 -2.67 -14.19 13.68
N PHE A 111 -3.36 -13.44 14.54
CA PHE A 111 -4.82 -13.43 14.67
C PHE A 111 -5.50 -13.15 13.33
N CYS A 112 -5.15 -12.04 12.66
CA CYS A 112 -5.75 -11.70 11.37
C CYS A 112 -5.45 -12.75 10.29
N LYS A 113 -4.23 -13.30 10.25
CA LYS A 113 -3.88 -14.38 9.31
C LYS A 113 -4.74 -15.62 9.51
N ALA A 114 -4.93 -16.04 10.77
CA ALA A 114 -5.70 -17.22 11.08
C ALA A 114 -7.19 -17.02 10.76
N LEU A 115 -7.72 -15.83 11.10
CA LEU A 115 -9.09 -15.44 10.85
C LEU A 115 -9.44 -15.45 9.34
N PHE A 116 -8.57 -14.85 8.52
CA PHE A 116 -8.83 -14.73 7.09
C PHE A 116 -8.77 -16.09 6.38
N HIS A 117 -7.86 -16.95 6.83
CA HIS A 117 -7.78 -18.32 6.35
C HIS A 117 -9.04 -19.13 6.74
N ALA A 118 -9.59 -18.93 7.94
CA ALA A 118 -10.79 -19.64 8.38
C ALA A 118 -12.05 -19.20 7.63
N LEU A 119 -12.13 -17.93 7.26
CA LEU A 119 -13.19 -17.36 6.43
C LEU A 119 -13.06 -17.72 4.95
N GLY A 120 -11.91 -18.24 4.51
CA GLY A 120 -11.70 -18.64 3.12
C GLY A 120 -11.64 -17.46 2.15
N LEU A 121 -11.24 -16.28 2.63
CA LEU A 121 -11.02 -15.13 1.75
C LEU A 121 -9.93 -15.46 0.73
N SER A 122 -10.16 -15.09 -0.53
CA SER A 122 -9.17 -15.27 -1.59
C SER A 122 -7.96 -14.37 -1.35
N GLU A 123 -6.75 -14.86 -1.65
CA GLU A 123 -5.54 -14.04 -1.60
C GLU A 123 -5.55 -12.87 -2.58
N ASN A 124 -6.46 -12.88 -3.56
CA ASN A 124 -6.65 -11.75 -4.47
C ASN A 124 -7.45 -10.62 -3.82
N ASP A 125 -8.27 -10.90 -2.81
CA ASP A 125 -9.19 -9.95 -2.19
C ASP A 125 -8.53 -9.10 -1.09
N TYR A 126 -7.43 -9.60 -0.51
CA TYR A 126 -6.69 -8.91 0.52
C TYR A 126 -5.17 -9.13 0.38
N ARG A 127 -4.39 -8.21 0.95
CA ARG A 127 -2.94 -8.36 1.10
C ARG A 127 -2.49 -7.98 2.50
N PHE A 128 -1.59 -8.78 3.06
CA PHE A 128 -0.95 -8.49 4.33
C PHE A 128 0.29 -7.61 4.11
N GLY A 129 0.26 -6.39 4.65
CA GLY A 129 1.45 -5.55 4.78
C GLY A 129 2.26 -5.90 6.02
N VAL A 130 3.13 -4.97 6.41
CA VAL A 130 3.94 -5.06 7.63
C VAL A 130 3.09 -4.84 8.88
N SER A 131 2.30 -3.76 8.92
CA SER A 131 1.46 -3.35 10.05
C SER A 131 -0.05 -3.27 9.74
N LYS A 132 -0.41 -3.34 8.45
CA LYS A 132 -1.79 -3.15 7.96
C LYS A 132 -2.23 -4.28 7.05
N VAL A 133 -3.53 -4.50 7.03
CA VAL A 133 -4.23 -5.30 6.02
C VAL A 133 -4.81 -4.36 4.97
N PHE A 134 -4.66 -4.75 3.71
CA PHE A 134 -5.16 -4.05 2.54
C PHE A 134 -6.28 -4.87 1.92
N PHE A 135 -7.45 -4.28 1.67
CA PHE A 135 -8.60 -4.96 1.06
C PHE A 135 -8.95 -4.32 -0.27
N ARG A 136 -9.41 -5.16 -1.20
CA ARG A 136 -10.08 -4.69 -2.41
C ARG A 136 -11.40 -3.98 -2.07
N PRO A 137 -11.93 -3.15 -2.99
CA PRO A 137 -13.23 -2.51 -2.80
C PRO A 137 -14.31 -3.50 -2.37
N GLY A 138 -15.13 -3.14 -1.37
CA GLY A 138 -16.25 -3.95 -0.87
C GLY A 138 -15.87 -5.14 0.03
N LYS A 139 -14.66 -5.69 -0.10
CA LYS A 139 -14.25 -6.91 0.63
C LYS A 139 -14.15 -6.76 2.13
N PHE A 140 -13.79 -5.58 2.62
CA PHE A 140 -13.80 -5.30 4.06
C PHE A 140 -15.23 -5.33 4.64
N ALA A 141 -16.21 -4.79 3.91
CA ALA A 141 -17.61 -4.78 4.36
C ALA A 141 -18.21 -6.20 4.35
N GLU A 142 -17.91 -6.99 3.32
CA GLU A 142 -18.26 -8.43 3.26
C GLU A 142 -17.68 -9.19 4.46
N PHE A 143 -16.39 -8.95 4.76
CA PHE A 143 -15.72 -9.55 5.92
C PHE A 143 -16.35 -9.15 7.27
N ASP A 144 -16.65 -7.87 7.49
CA ASP A 144 -17.29 -7.39 8.73
C ASP A 144 -18.70 -7.97 8.88
N ALA A 145 -19.48 -8.05 7.79
CA ALA A 145 -20.81 -8.66 7.80
C ALA A 145 -20.75 -10.16 8.12
N LEU A 146 -19.80 -10.90 7.56
CA LEU A 146 -19.58 -12.32 7.84
C LEU A 146 -19.16 -12.58 9.29
N LEU A 147 -18.46 -11.64 9.93
CA LEU A 147 -18.00 -11.83 11.30
C LEU A 147 -19.07 -11.47 12.34
N ARG A 148 -20.01 -10.60 11.98
CA ARG A 148 -21.18 -10.25 12.81
C ARG A 148 -22.37 -11.18 12.63
N SER A 149 -22.32 -12.08 11.64
CA SER A 149 -23.39 -13.07 11.41
C SER A 149 -23.37 -14.21 12.45
N ASP A 150 -24.42 -15.02 12.46
CA ASP A 150 -24.85 -15.92 13.53
C ASP A 150 -23.75 -16.65 14.34
N PRO A 151 -23.95 -16.84 15.66
CA PRO A 151 -22.99 -17.47 16.56
C PRO A 151 -22.61 -18.92 16.19
N GLU A 152 -23.42 -19.63 15.42
CA GLU A 152 -23.07 -20.97 14.90
C GLU A 152 -21.95 -20.92 13.85
N ASN A 153 -21.97 -19.92 12.96
CA ASN A 153 -20.94 -19.74 11.94
C ASN A 153 -19.59 -19.38 12.59
N LEU A 154 -19.64 -18.58 13.65
CA LEU A 154 -18.50 -18.22 14.48
C LEU A 154 -17.83 -19.47 15.11
N ALA A 155 -18.61 -20.40 15.65
CA ALA A 155 -18.09 -21.63 16.24
C ALA A 155 -17.36 -22.51 15.20
N GLN A 156 -17.93 -22.66 14.01
CA GLN A 156 -17.29 -23.40 12.91
C GLN A 156 -16.00 -22.71 12.44
N MET A 157 -16.01 -21.37 12.36
CA MET A 157 -14.84 -20.59 12.00
C MET A 157 -13.72 -20.75 13.05
N VAL A 158 -14.05 -20.70 14.35
CA VAL A 158 -13.08 -20.94 15.44
C VAL A 158 -12.45 -22.33 15.31
N ALA A 159 -13.23 -23.36 15.00
CA ALA A 159 -12.70 -24.71 14.81
C ALA A 159 -11.69 -24.78 13.63
N LYS A 160 -12.01 -24.11 12.51
CA LYS A 160 -11.08 -23.97 11.36
C LYS A 160 -9.80 -23.22 11.76
N VAL A 161 -9.92 -22.12 12.50
CA VAL A 161 -8.77 -21.35 13.01
C VAL A 161 -7.88 -22.24 13.89
N ARG A 162 -8.45 -22.96 14.86
CA ARG A 162 -7.70 -23.85 15.76
C ARG A 162 -6.92 -24.92 15.00
N LYS A 163 -7.57 -25.60 14.05
CA LYS A 163 -6.93 -26.61 13.19
C LYS A 163 -5.76 -26.00 12.40
N TRP A 164 -5.98 -24.85 11.78
CA TRP A 164 -4.94 -24.16 11.01
C TRP A 164 -3.77 -23.71 11.90
N LEU A 165 -4.03 -23.20 13.10
CA LEU A 165 -3.00 -22.80 14.05
C LEU A 165 -2.13 -23.97 14.49
N LEU A 166 -2.74 -25.12 14.82
CA LEU A 166 -2.03 -26.35 15.17
C LEU A 166 -1.09 -26.79 14.03
N VAL A 167 -1.63 -26.90 12.81
CA VAL A 167 -0.84 -27.30 11.63
C VAL A 167 0.27 -26.29 11.33
N SER A 168 -0.02 -25.00 11.43
CA SER A 168 0.94 -23.93 11.15
C SER A 168 2.07 -23.89 12.18
N ARG A 169 1.77 -24.07 13.47
CA ARG A 169 2.77 -24.15 14.54
C ARG A 169 3.65 -25.39 14.37
N TRP A 170 3.06 -26.54 14.05
CA TRP A 170 3.79 -27.78 13.81
C TRP A 170 4.76 -27.65 12.63
N LYS A 171 4.27 -27.16 11.48
CA LYS A 171 5.13 -26.88 10.31
C LYS A 171 6.24 -25.90 10.65
N LYS A 172 5.94 -24.82 11.39
CA LYS A 172 6.97 -23.85 11.81
C LYS A 172 8.05 -24.50 12.66
N ALA A 173 7.68 -25.35 13.62
CA ALA A 173 8.64 -26.08 14.45
C ALA A 173 9.55 -27.00 13.62
N GLN A 174 8.98 -27.74 12.67
CA GLN A 174 9.75 -28.59 11.73
C GLN A 174 10.74 -27.76 10.89
N TRP A 175 10.29 -26.63 10.32
CA TRP A 175 11.15 -25.74 9.53
C TRP A 175 12.25 -25.08 10.36
N CYS A 176 11.96 -24.71 11.61
CA CYS A 176 12.96 -24.20 12.55
C CYS A 176 14.03 -25.24 12.83
N ALA A 177 13.64 -26.48 13.17
CA ALA A 177 14.58 -27.58 13.40
C ALA A 177 15.45 -27.85 12.16
N LEU A 178 14.83 -27.93 10.98
CA LEU A 178 15.55 -28.13 9.72
C LEU A 178 16.53 -26.97 9.42
N SER A 179 16.13 -25.72 9.68
CA SER A 179 16.98 -24.55 9.48
C SER A 179 18.21 -24.58 10.39
N VAL A 180 18.05 -24.98 11.65
CA VAL A 180 19.17 -25.13 12.60
C VAL A 180 20.12 -26.23 12.15
N ILE A 181 19.61 -27.40 11.76
CA ILE A 181 20.44 -28.51 11.25
C ILE A 181 21.21 -28.09 9.98
N LYS A 182 20.57 -27.37 9.06
CA LYS A 182 21.23 -26.87 7.84
C LYS A 182 22.35 -25.87 8.17
N LEU A 183 22.10 -25.00 9.14
CA LEU A 183 23.08 -24.00 9.55
C LEU A 183 24.28 -24.66 10.24
N ASP A 184 24.05 -25.62 11.13
CA ASP A 184 25.11 -26.40 11.78
C ASP A 184 25.99 -27.16 10.77
N ARG A 185 25.36 -27.84 9.81
CA ARG A 185 26.10 -28.51 8.72
C ARG A 185 26.94 -27.53 7.90
N LYS A 186 26.42 -26.34 7.63
CA LYS A 186 27.16 -25.29 6.91
C LYS A 186 28.39 -24.85 7.70
N PHE A 187 28.24 -24.55 9.00
CA PHE A 187 29.36 -24.19 9.86
C PHE A 187 30.42 -25.29 9.93
N ASN A 188 30.01 -26.57 10.02
CA ASN A 188 30.94 -27.70 10.01
C ASN A 188 31.73 -27.82 8.71
N ILE A 189 31.07 -27.65 7.55
CA ILE A 189 31.73 -27.69 6.24
C ILE A 189 32.73 -26.53 6.10
N GLU A 190 32.34 -25.30 6.47
CA GLU A 190 33.24 -24.14 6.43
C GLU A 190 34.45 -24.32 7.36
N SER A 191 34.24 -24.87 8.56
CA SER A 191 35.33 -25.18 9.51
C SER A 191 36.30 -26.22 8.96
N ILE A 192 35.80 -27.28 8.33
CA ILE A 192 36.63 -28.32 7.70
C ILE A 192 37.42 -27.74 6.51
N ALA A 193 36.78 -26.91 5.67
CA ALA A 193 37.44 -26.28 4.53
C ALA A 193 38.60 -25.37 4.95
N ILE A 194 38.41 -24.58 6.02
CA ILE A 194 39.47 -23.75 6.60
C ILE A 194 40.62 -24.61 7.14
N LEU A 195 40.32 -25.71 7.83
CA LEU A 195 41.34 -26.66 8.31
C LEU A 195 42.12 -27.31 7.17
N MET A 196 41.44 -27.72 6.10
CA MET A 196 42.08 -28.28 4.90
C MET A 196 42.97 -27.24 4.20
N TYR A 197 42.53 -25.99 4.10
CA TYR A 197 43.32 -24.90 3.53
C TYR A 197 44.58 -24.60 4.38
N ARG A 198 44.46 -24.57 5.71
CA ARG A 198 45.61 -24.37 6.62
C ARG A 198 46.62 -25.52 6.55
N LYS A 199 46.16 -26.77 6.42
CA LYS A 199 47.05 -27.93 6.18
C LYS A 199 47.76 -27.85 4.82
N ARG A 200 47.09 -27.36 3.77
CA ARG A 200 47.66 -27.24 2.42
C ARG A 200 48.73 -26.16 2.31
N LEU A 201 48.62 -25.10 3.10
CA LEU A 201 49.61 -24.01 3.16
C LEU A 201 50.81 -24.31 4.09
N GLY A 202 50.87 -25.49 4.71
CA GLY A 202 51.99 -25.88 5.58
C GLY A 202 52.10 -25.08 6.88
N CYS A 203 51.02 -24.44 7.34
CA CYS A 203 51.01 -23.65 8.57
C CYS A 203 50.73 -24.49 9.83
N ILE A 204 50.60 -25.81 9.72
CA ILE A 204 50.48 -26.81 10.79
C ILE A 204 51.27 -28.04 10.37
#